data_AF-A0A0A1MU18-F1
#
_entry.id   AF-A0A0A1MU18-F1
#
_cell.length_a   1.000
_cell.length_b   1.000
_cell.length_c   1.000
_cell.angle_alpha   90.00
_cell.angle_beta   90.00
_cell.angle_gamma   90.00
#
_symmetry.space_group_name_H-M   'P 1'
#
loop_
_entity.id
_entity.type
_entity.pdbx_description
1 polymer ?
#
loop_
_entity_poly.entity_id
_entity_poly.type
_entity_poly.pdbx_seq_one_letter_code
_entity_poly.pdbx_strand_id
1 'polypeptide(L)'
;MRGVSWIILSAICFVLIGCGPHEPSPSQEDAPASEQSAPEEQKDTDDKQAEGQQTEEPEQEETEPPDAVLQKFDTDDAVLQLKQALNAIGYDLEATDEFDEELTWAITDFQLQTDDTAISGVYDKATREELLLYYENEKSIEPGEGLAPPPEEPEVTEAGTEVVGNPYDELSLVNKSFALPDDYIPEDLIVPDVPFPFTEDLPKKYLRENAAHALEELFEGAEEAGLEMFAQSGYRSYDRQDDIFAANAAQNGEDYANTYSARPGESEHQTGLAMDVTSAEVNLELVEAFGETEEGQWLAENAPEYGFIIRFPKGKEDITGYQYEPWHLRYVGEKTAKYITEQGITLEEYYEEQAE
;
A
#
# COMPACT_ATOMS: atom_id res chain seq x y z
N MET A 1 -38.25 4.26 -43.95
CA MET A 1 -39.23 3.38 -44.65
C MET A 1 -38.53 2.08 -45.01
N ARG A 2 -39.08 0.90 -44.64
CA ARG A 2 -38.64 -0.48 -45.05
C ARG A 2 -37.20 -0.87 -44.65
N GLY A 3 -36.91 -1.99 -43.97
CA GLY A 3 -37.78 -2.96 -43.28
C GLY A 3 -38.19 -4.19 -44.10
N VAL A 4 -37.35 -5.24 -44.11
CA VAL A 4 -37.52 -6.67 -44.57
C VAL A 4 -36.33 -7.48 -43.97
N SER A 5 -36.35 -8.77 -43.57
CA SER A 5 -37.37 -9.68 -42.99
C SER A 5 -36.64 -10.95 -42.46
N TRP A 6 -37.20 -11.66 -41.47
CA TRP A 6 -36.78 -13.02 -41.06
C TRP A 6 -37.17 -14.12 -42.08
N ILE A 7 -36.46 -15.27 -42.03
CA ILE A 7 -37.02 -16.63 -42.18
C ILE A 7 -36.33 -17.58 -41.18
N ILE A 8 -37.11 -18.43 -40.51
CA ILE A 8 -36.66 -19.60 -39.70
C ILE A 8 -37.01 -20.88 -40.47
N LEU A 9 -36.22 -21.96 -40.31
CA LEU A 9 -36.79 -23.31 -40.37
C LEU A 9 -36.07 -24.29 -39.45
N SER A 10 -36.81 -25.23 -38.88
CA SER A 10 -36.33 -26.35 -38.05
C SER A 10 -37.00 -27.64 -38.54
N ALA A 11 -36.30 -28.78 -38.42
CA ALA A 11 -36.83 -30.09 -38.81
C ALA A 11 -36.26 -31.20 -37.90
N ILE A 12 -37.14 -32.08 -37.43
CA ILE A 12 -36.87 -33.20 -36.52
C ILE A 12 -37.16 -34.51 -37.26
N CYS A 13 -36.39 -35.58 -37.02
CA CYS A 13 -36.90 -36.94 -37.18
C CYS A 13 -36.18 -37.97 -36.28
N PHE A 14 -36.89 -39.03 -35.93
CA PHE A 14 -36.51 -40.13 -35.01
C PHE A 14 -36.51 -41.47 -35.77
N VAL A 15 -35.84 -42.52 -35.26
CA VAL A 15 -36.23 -43.97 -35.35
C VAL A 15 -35.29 -44.84 -34.48
N LEU A 16 -35.64 -46.11 -34.22
CA LEU A 16 -35.23 -46.89 -33.03
C LEU A 16 -34.93 -48.40 -33.29
N ILE A 17 -34.22 -49.03 -32.33
CA ILE A 17 -34.24 -50.47 -31.90
C ILE A 17 -33.49 -51.55 -32.72
N GLY A 18 -32.79 -52.47 -32.01
CA GLY A 18 -32.31 -53.80 -32.46
C GLY A 18 -31.34 -54.48 -31.45
N CYS A 19 -31.44 -55.81 -31.18
CA CYS A 19 -30.77 -56.46 -30.02
C CYS A 19 -30.04 -57.81 -30.29
N GLY A 20 -28.85 -57.99 -29.68
CA GLY A 20 -28.23 -59.27 -29.19
C GLY A 20 -27.73 -60.32 -30.23
N PRO A 21 -27.22 -61.51 -29.80
CA PRO A 21 -26.85 -61.92 -28.43
C PRO A 21 -25.56 -62.80 -28.28
N HIS A 22 -25.27 -63.23 -27.03
CA HIS A 22 -24.70 -64.54 -26.60
C HIS A 22 -23.19 -64.69 -26.21
N GLU A 23 -22.90 -65.85 -25.58
CA GLU A 23 -21.83 -66.18 -24.60
C GLU A 23 -21.07 -67.48 -25.02
N PRO A 24 -19.98 -68.00 -24.36
CA PRO A 24 -20.01 -68.51 -22.95
C PRO A 24 -18.69 -68.50 -22.13
N SER A 25 -18.79 -68.94 -20.86
CA SER A 25 -17.71 -69.31 -19.89
C SER A 25 -17.30 -70.82 -20.03
N PRO A 26 -16.67 -71.60 -19.09
CA PRO A 26 -16.50 -71.51 -17.60
C PRO A 26 -15.01 -71.74 -17.15
N SER A 27 -14.56 -72.28 -15.98
CA SER A 27 -15.16 -72.91 -14.77
C SER A 27 -14.17 -73.00 -13.57
N GLN A 28 -14.62 -72.61 -12.35
CA GLN A 28 -14.34 -73.24 -11.02
C GLN A 28 -12.87 -73.34 -10.51
N GLU A 29 -12.49 -73.79 -9.30
CA GLU A 29 -13.09 -74.50 -8.12
C GLU A 29 -12.47 -73.90 -6.81
N ASP A 30 -12.99 -73.91 -5.57
CA ASP A 30 -14.28 -74.28 -4.90
C ASP A 30 -14.41 -73.48 -3.55
N ALA A 31 -15.36 -73.79 -2.66
CA ALA A 31 -15.66 -73.13 -1.35
C ALA A 31 -15.19 -73.99 -0.12
N PRO A 32 -15.77 -74.02 1.12
CA PRO A 32 -17.02 -73.48 1.72
C PRO A 32 -16.72 -72.36 2.80
N ALA A 33 -17.51 -71.96 3.82
CA ALA A 33 -18.72 -72.50 4.47
C ALA A 33 -19.67 -71.42 5.10
N SER A 34 -19.88 -71.43 6.44
CA SER A 34 -21.02 -70.85 7.19
C SER A 34 -20.66 -70.67 8.70
N GLU A 35 -21.44 -70.12 9.65
CA GLU A 35 -22.90 -69.92 9.83
C GLU A 35 -23.28 -68.63 10.65
N GLN A 36 -24.56 -68.23 10.55
CA GLN A 36 -25.52 -67.67 11.56
C GLN A 36 -24.97 -67.08 12.90
N SER A 37 -25.49 -65.97 13.48
CA SER A 37 -26.90 -65.78 13.91
C SER A 37 -27.14 -64.40 14.61
N ALA A 38 -28.41 -64.09 14.93
CA ALA A 38 -28.95 -63.01 15.81
C ALA A 38 -30.27 -63.55 16.46
N PRO A 39 -30.98 -62.92 17.44
CA PRO A 39 -31.02 -61.48 17.84
C PRO A 39 -31.22 -61.17 19.37
N GLU A 40 -31.59 -59.91 19.69
CA GLU A 40 -32.26 -59.41 20.94
C GLU A 40 -31.44 -59.46 22.28
N GLU A 41 -31.72 -58.71 23.37
CA GLU A 41 -32.89 -57.90 23.79
C GLU A 41 -32.52 -56.70 24.74
N GLN A 42 -33.39 -55.67 24.81
CA GLN A 42 -33.69 -54.64 25.86
C GLN A 42 -32.67 -54.04 26.89
N LYS A 43 -32.62 -52.69 26.93
CA LYS A 43 -32.78 -51.72 28.09
C LYS A 43 -32.22 -52.08 29.49
N ASP A 44 -31.51 -51.21 30.24
CA ASP A 44 -32.01 -49.91 30.76
C ASP A 44 -30.91 -49.01 31.43
N THR A 45 -31.16 -47.68 31.40
CA THR A 45 -30.81 -46.58 32.36
C THR A 45 -29.42 -46.33 32.99
N ASP A 46 -28.97 -45.08 32.76
CA ASP A 46 -28.49 -44.07 33.74
C ASP A 46 -27.00 -43.83 34.08
N ASP A 47 -26.78 -42.54 34.36
CA ASP A 47 -25.64 -41.82 34.94
C ASP A 47 -24.22 -42.01 34.33
N LYS A 48 -23.83 -41.02 33.50
CA LYS A 48 -22.55 -40.34 33.69
C LYS A 48 -22.56 -38.90 33.17
N GLN A 49 -21.98 -38.03 33.98
CA GLN A 49 -21.91 -36.57 33.86
C GLN A 49 -21.57 -36.09 32.43
N ALA A 50 -22.35 -35.15 31.93
CA ALA A 50 -21.92 -34.28 30.85
C ALA A 50 -21.07 -33.15 31.47
N GLU A 51 -19.75 -33.25 31.35
CA GLU A 51 -18.88 -32.10 31.47
C GLU A 51 -19.05 -31.28 30.19
N GLY A 52 -19.64 -30.10 30.31
CA GLY A 52 -19.75 -29.19 29.19
C GLY A 52 -18.38 -28.61 28.90
N GLN A 53 -17.84 -28.85 27.70
CA GLN A 53 -16.77 -28.01 27.18
C GLN A 53 -17.38 -26.61 26.98
N GLN A 54 -17.10 -25.70 27.91
CA GLN A 54 -17.00 -24.30 27.55
C GLN A 54 -15.81 -24.22 26.60
N THR A 55 -16.06 -23.77 25.37
CA THR A 55 -14.97 -23.19 24.58
C THR A 55 -14.63 -21.91 25.32
N GLU A 56 -13.48 -21.91 26.00
CA GLU A 56 -12.88 -20.67 26.46
C GLU A 56 -12.40 -19.95 25.18
N GLU A 57 -13.07 -18.85 24.85
CA GLU A 57 -12.49 -17.83 23.96
C GLU A 57 -11.16 -17.39 24.62
N PRO A 58 -10.08 -17.20 23.85
CA PRO A 58 -8.79 -16.87 24.45
C PRO A 58 -8.91 -15.56 25.24
N GLU A 59 -8.51 -15.58 26.51
CA GLU A 59 -8.30 -14.36 27.27
C GLU A 59 -7.22 -13.56 26.52
N GLN A 60 -7.63 -12.46 25.87
CA GLN A 60 -6.70 -11.47 25.35
C GLN A 60 -5.93 -10.92 26.55
N GLU A 61 -4.61 -11.12 26.59
CA GLU A 61 -3.78 -10.44 27.60
C GLU A 61 -3.81 -8.94 27.28
N GLU A 62 -4.36 -8.14 28.21
CA GLU A 62 -4.31 -6.68 28.17
C GLU A 62 -2.84 -6.23 28.18
N THR A 63 -2.29 -5.95 27.00
CA THR A 63 -0.91 -5.50 26.80
C THR A 63 -0.86 -3.99 26.53
N GLU A 64 -0.03 -3.29 27.30
CA GLU A 64 0.27 -1.87 27.06
C GLU A 64 0.89 -1.67 25.66
N PRO A 65 0.65 -0.55 24.95
CA PRO A 65 1.28 -0.27 23.66
C PRO A 65 2.82 -0.35 23.71
N PRO A 66 3.49 -0.92 22.69
CA PRO A 66 4.94 -1.15 22.71
C PRO A 66 5.76 0.16 22.64
N ASP A 67 6.99 0.09 23.16
CA ASP A 67 7.97 1.20 23.15
C ASP A 67 8.76 1.33 21.83
N ALA A 68 8.55 0.43 20.87
CA ALA A 68 9.23 0.42 19.58
C ALA A 68 8.59 1.44 18.61
N VAL A 69 9.40 1.98 17.70
CA VAL A 69 8.88 2.60 16.47
C VAL A 69 8.75 1.49 15.43
N LEU A 70 7.57 1.34 14.85
CA LEU A 70 7.21 0.24 13.96
C LEU A 70 6.55 0.78 12.68
N GLN A 71 6.92 0.22 11.54
CA GLN A 71 6.40 0.58 10.23
C GLN A 71 6.04 -0.66 9.42
N LYS A 72 5.29 -0.45 8.34
CA LYS A 72 5.01 -1.45 7.32
C LYS A 72 6.26 -2.24 6.91
N PHE A 73 6.10 -3.55 6.80
CA PHE A 73 7.13 -4.59 6.62
C PHE A 73 8.03 -4.90 7.83
N ASP A 74 7.75 -4.37 9.03
CA ASP A 74 8.39 -4.88 10.24
C ASP A 74 7.87 -6.27 10.64
N THR A 75 8.75 -7.08 11.26
CA THR A 75 8.39 -8.37 11.86
C THR A 75 9.05 -8.51 13.23
N ASP A 76 8.27 -8.39 14.30
CA ASP A 76 8.76 -8.37 15.70
C ASP A 76 7.64 -8.80 16.68
N ASP A 77 8.00 -9.36 17.84
CA ASP A 77 7.08 -9.58 18.98
C ASP A 77 6.35 -8.26 19.36
N ALA A 78 6.98 -7.10 19.13
CA ALA A 78 6.40 -5.78 19.34
C ALA A 78 5.23 -5.46 18.38
N VAL A 79 5.20 -6.04 17.16
CA VAL A 79 4.07 -5.85 16.22
C VAL A 79 2.83 -6.59 16.73
N LEU A 80 3.01 -7.81 17.22
CA LEU A 80 1.95 -8.59 17.87
C LEU A 80 1.38 -7.85 19.08
N GLN A 81 2.25 -7.21 19.89
CA GLN A 81 1.84 -6.35 21.01
C GLN A 81 1.05 -5.12 20.55
N LEU A 82 1.44 -4.48 19.43
CA LEU A 82 0.71 -3.35 18.85
C LEU A 82 -0.69 -3.74 18.37
N LYS A 83 -0.82 -4.86 17.64
CA LYS A 83 -2.12 -5.37 17.20
C LYS A 83 -3.05 -5.70 18.38
N GLN A 84 -2.53 -6.27 19.46
CA GLN A 84 -3.29 -6.50 20.69
C GLN A 84 -3.78 -5.19 21.33
N ALA A 85 -2.92 -4.17 21.43
CA ALA A 85 -3.27 -2.87 22.01
C ALA A 85 -4.33 -2.11 21.17
N LEU A 86 -4.28 -2.22 19.83
CA LEU A 86 -5.31 -1.69 18.93
C LEU A 86 -6.65 -2.44 19.08
N ASN A 87 -6.61 -3.77 19.16
CA ASN A 87 -7.82 -4.57 19.36
C ASN A 87 -8.49 -4.26 20.72
N ALA A 88 -7.70 -3.95 21.76
CA ALA A 88 -8.21 -3.54 23.06
C ALA A 88 -9.00 -2.21 23.04
N ILE A 89 -8.78 -1.34 22.05
CA ILE A 89 -9.51 -0.06 21.90
C ILE A 89 -10.63 -0.10 20.83
N GLY A 90 -10.72 -1.16 20.02
CA GLY A 90 -11.88 -1.36 19.14
C GLY A 90 -11.62 -2.04 17.78
N TYR A 91 -10.36 -2.21 17.36
CA TYR A 91 -10.03 -2.91 16.12
C TYR A 91 -10.20 -4.45 16.22
N ASP A 92 -10.16 -5.15 15.09
CA ASP A 92 -10.31 -6.62 14.99
C ASP A 92 -9.23 -7.23 14.07
N LEU A 93 -7.96 -6.92 14.36
CA LEU A 93 -6.79 -7.31 13.58
C LEU A 93 -6.36 -8.76 13.84
N GLU A 94 -5.91 -9.49 12.81
CA GLU A 94 -5.33 -10.83 13.02
C GLU A 94 -3.97 -10.74 13.75
N ALA A 95 -3.86 -11.46 14.87
CA ALA A 95 -2.73 -11.40 15.80
C ALA A 95 -1.47 -12.12 15.27
N THR A 96 -0.86 -11.57 14.22
CA THR A 96 0.45 -11.93 13.67
C THR A 96 1.56 -11.01 14.21
N ASP A 97 2.81 -11.39 13.98
CA ASP A 97 4.03 -10.60 14.20
C ASP A 97 4.43 -9.72 13.00
N GLU A 98 3.62 -9.69 11.93
CA GLU A 98 3.88 -8.97 10.67
C GLU A 98 3.14 -7.60 10.62
N PHE A 99 3.85 -6.53 10.24
CA PHE A 99 3.28 -5.20 10.03
C PHE A 99 2.78 -5.08 8.58
N ASP A 100 1.57 -5.57 8.38
CA ASP A 100 0.87 -5.69 7.10
C ASP A 100 0.05 -4.44 6.72
N GLU A 101 -0.63 -4.53 5.57
CA GLU A 101 -1.54 -3.48 5.06
C GLU A 101 -2.73 -3.22 6.01
N GLU A 102 -3.18 -4.22 6.77
CA GLU A 102 -4.31 -4.10 7.69
C GLU A 102 -3.91 -3.27 8.92
N LEU A 103 -2.74 -3.54 9.50
CA LEU A 103 -2.18 -2.72 10.58
C LEU A 103 -1.80 -1.31 10.07
N THR A 104 -1.27 -1.20 8.86
CA THR A 104 -0.95 0.11 8.25
C THR A 104 -2.22 0.95 8.09
N TRP A 105 -3.32 0.35 7.61
CA TRP A 105 -4.64 0.99 7.60
C TRP A 105 -5.11 1.40 9.00
N ALA A 106 -5.08 0.49 9.98
CA ALA A 106 -5.58 0.76 11.33
C ALA A 106 -4.79 1.86 12.05
N ILE A 107 -3.47 1.95 11.86
CA ILE A 107 -2.66 3.05 12.37
C ILE A 107 -3.02 4.38 11.69
N THR A 108 -3.20 4.40 10.37
CA THR A 108 -3.64 5.61 9.64
C THR A 108 -5.05 6.07 10.07
N ASP A 109 -5.99 5.14 10.23
CA ASP A 109 -7.35 5.44 10.72
C ASP A 109 -7.32 5.99 12.15
N PHE A 110 -6.51 5.40 13.04
CA PHE A 110 -6.28 5.92 14.39
C PHE A 110 -5.69 7.34 14.37
N GLN A 111 -4.69 7.60 13.49
CA GLN A 111 -4.06 8.91 13.33
C GLN A 111 -5.07 9.97 12.84
N LEU A 112 -5.92 9.65 11.84
CA LEU A 112 -6.96 10.55 11.35
C LEU A 112 -8.06 10.86 12.38
N GLN A 113 -8.24 10.01 13.39
CA GLN A 113 -9.21 10.22 14.48
C GLN A 113 -8.61 10.92 15.72
N THR A 114 -7.31 11.25 15.73
CA THR A 114 -6.61 11.79 16.91
C THR A 114 -5.91 13.12 16.65
N ASP A 115 -6.04 14.05 17.60
CA ASP A 115 -5.24 15.29 17.61
C ASP A 115 -3.74 14.96 17.87
N ASP A 116 -2.84 15.85 17.42
CA ASP A 116 -1.39 15.83 17.69
C ASP A 116 -0.59 14.59 17.17
N THR A 117 -1.11 13.80 16.21
CA THR A 117 -0.36 12.73 15.51
C THR A 117 -0.09 13.05 14.03
N ALA A 118 0.96 12.44 13.45
CA ALA A 118 1.26 12.54 12.02
C ALA A 118 0.61 11.38 11.25
N ILE A 119 -0.02 11.65 10.10
CA ILE A 119 -0.91 10.71 9.39
C ILE A 119 -0.11 9.73 8.50
N SER A 120 0.96 9.12 9.01
CA SER A 120 1.96 8.39 8.19
C SER A 120 1.66 6.91 7.96
N GLY A 121 0.79 6.28 8.76
CA GLY A 121 0.69 4.82 8.86
C GLY A 121 1.84 4.17 9.66
N VAL A 122 2.81 4.96 10.14
CA VAL A 122 3.92 4.50 11.00
C VAL A 122 3.50 4.65 12.46
N TYR A 123 3.67 3.59 13.24
CA TYR A 123 3.53 3.65 14.69
C TYR A 123 4.79 4.29 15.30
N ASP A 124 4.71 5.60 15.50
CA ASP A 124 5.77 6.43 16.05
C ASP A 124 5.57 6.70 17.56
N LYS A 125 6.42 7.56 18.15
CA LYS A 125 6.31 7.96 19.55
C LYS A 125 5.03 8.77 19.85
N ALA A 126 4.58 9.65 18.96
CA ALA A 126 3.35 10.42 19.14
C ALA A 126 2.11 9.50 19.10
N THR A 127 2.05 8.63 18.09
CA THR A 127 1.03 7.58 17.93
C THR A 127 0.96 6.68 19.16
N ARG A 128 2.12 6.23 19.68
CA ARG A 128 2.22 5.51 20.96
C ARG A 128 1.62 6.31 22.12
N GLU A 129 1.94 7.60 22.25
CA GLU A 129 1.53 8.40 23.41
C GLU A 129 0.01 8.62 23.45
N GLU A 130 -0.67 8.83 22.30
CA GLU A 130 -2.14 8.89 22.29
C GLU A 130 -2.80 7.50 22.36
N LEU A 131 -2.22 6.45 21.76
CA LEU A 131 -2.75 5.07 21.91
C LEU A 131 -2.72 4.63 23.39
N LEU A 132 -1.64 4.98 24.12
CA LEU A 132 -1.58 4.77 25.57
C LEU A 132 -2.63 5.62 26.31
N LEU A 133 -2.95 6.84 25.86
CA LEU A 133 -4.02 7.64 26.46
C LEU A 133 -5.43 7.11 26.17
N TYR A 134 -5.65 6.39 25.07
CA TYR A 134 -6.89 5.61 24.87
C TYR A 134 -6.95 4.43 25.84
N TYR A 135 -5.87 3.63 25.89
CA TYR A 135 -5.73 2.44 26.73
C TYR A 135 -5.87 2.74 28.24
N GLU A 136 -5.09 3.68 28.79
CA GLU A 136 -5.10 4.04 30.23
C GLU A 136 -6.46 4.61 30.71
N ASN A 137 -7.31 5.11 29.81
CA ASN A 137 -8.56 5.78 30.15
C ASN A 137 -9.81 4.97 29.76
N GLU A 138 -9.67 3.70 29.38
CA GLU A 138 -10.76 2.83 28.92
C GLU A 138 -11.57 3.47 27.76
N LYS A 139 -10.90 4.21 26.86
CA LYS A 139 -11.54 4.79 25.65
C LYS A 139 -11.65 3.73 24.56
N SER A 140 -12.75 3.75 23.82
CA SER A 140 -12.85 3.09 22.52
C SER A 140 -12.63 4.07 21.36
N ILE A 141 -12.23 3.54 20.21
CA ILE A 141 -12.28 4.19 18.90
C ILE A 141 -13.39 3.51 18.05
N GLU A 142 -13.82 4.14 16.96
CA GLU A 142 -14.75 3.53 15.99
C GLU A 142 -13.96 3.26 14.69
N PRO A 143 -13.55 2.01 14.41
CA PRO A 143 -12.71 1.70 13.24
C PRO A 143 -13.34 2.14 11.92
N GLY A 144 -12.57 2.92 11.16
CA GLY A 144 -12.97 3.44 9.86
C GLY A 144 -13.76 4.77 9.88
N GLU A 145 -13.84 5.48 11.02
CA GLU A 145 -14.37 6.86 11.04
C GLU A 145 -13.35 7.89 10.49
N GLY A 146 -12.04 7.59 10.53
CA GLY A 146 -10.97 8.42 9.96
C GLY A 146 -10.61 8.04 8.52
N LEU A 147 -10.25 6.77 8.30
CA LEU A 147 -10.02 6.19 6.97
C LEU A 147 -10.87 4.94 6.79
N ALA A 148 -11.79 4.96 5.82
CA ALA A 148 -12.63 3.79 5.52
C ALA A 148 -11.77 2.54 5.22
N PRO A 149 -12.16 1.35 5.68
CA PRO A 149 -11.39 0.12 5.44
C PRO A 149 -11.26 -0.18 3.94
N PRO A 150 -10.12 -0.75 3.51
CA PRO A 150 -9.90 -1.09 2.10
C PRO A 150 -10.93 -2.12 1.59
N PRO A 151 -11.35 -2.05 0.32
CA PRO A 151 -12.37 -2.93 -0.24
C PRO A 151 -11.85 -4.37 -0.47
N GLU A 152 -12.73 -5.37 -0.35
CA GLU A 152 -12.41 -6.80 -0.57
C GLU A 152 -11.86 -7.12 -1.98
N GLU A 153 -12.24 -6.32 -2.98
CA GLU A 153 -11.64 -6.31 -4.32
C GLU A 153 -11.10 -4.88 -4.56
N PRO A 154 -9.82 -4.69 -4.96
CA PRO A 154 -9.24 -3.37 -5.12
C PRO A 154 -9.90 -2.60 -6.27
N GLU A 155 -10.07 -1.29 -6.10
CA GLU A 155 -10.60 -0.43 -7.17
C GLU A 155 -9.56 -0.25 -8.29
N VAL A 156 -10.04 0.06 -9.50
CA VAL A 156 -9.19 0.27 -10.67
C VAL A 156 -9.61 1.52 -11.44
N THR A 157 -8.63 2.30 -11.89
CA THR A 157 -8.86 3.49 -12.73
C THR A 157 -9.43 3.12 -14.11
N GLU A 158 -9.94 4.10 -14.87
CA GLU A 158 -10.36 3.86 -16.28
C GLU A 158 -9.22 3.29 -17.16
N ALA A 159 -7.96 3.48 -16.76
CA ALA A 159 -6.79 2.97 -17.45
C ALA A 159 -6.41 1.51 -17.06
N GLY A 160 -7.06 0.94 -16.04
CA GLY A 160 -6.77 -0.39 -15.51
C GLY A 160 -5.63 -0.44 -14.48
N THR A 161 -5.18 0.71 -13.99
CA THR A 161 -4.21 0.84 -12.88
C THR A 161 -4.94 0.62 -11.56
N GLU A 162 -4.35 -0.14 -10.63
CA GLU A 162 -4.93 -0.45 -9.32
C GLU A 162 -4.92 0.78 -8.41
N VAL A 163 -5.92 0.97 -7.56
CA VAL A 163 -6.01 2.12 -6.63
C VAL A 163 -5.57 1.68 -5.24
N VAL A 164 -4.63 2.40 -4.63
CA VAL A 164 -4.12 2.05 -3.29
C VAL A 164 -5.17 2.23 -2.22
N GLY A 165 -5.36 1.20 -1.37
CA GLY A 165 -6.34 1.21 -0.29
C GLY A 165 -6.02 2.19 0.85
N ASN A 166 -4.74 2.49 1.05
CA ASN A 166 -4.27 3.55 1.95
C ASN A 166 -3.42 4.57 1.18
N PRO A 167 -3.94 5.78 0.90
CA PRO A 167 -3.20 6.84 0.21
C PRO A 167 -2.30 7.68 1.15
N TYR A 168 -2.42 7.49 2.47
CA TYR A 168 -1.65 8.20 3.49
C TYR A 168 -0.42 7.44 4.00
N ASP A 169 -0.31 6.13 3.74
CA ASP A 169 0.88 5.31 4.00
C ASP A 169 2.14 6.01 3.42
N GLU A 170 3.12 6.35 4.26
CA GLU A 170 4.33 7.05 3.79
C GLU A 170 5.21 6.17 2.88
N LEU A 171 5.03 4.85 2.91
CA LEU A 171 5.66 3.90 2.00
C LEU A 171 4.80 3.59 0.77
N SER A 172 3.62 4.20 0.60
CA SER A 172 2.67 3.88 -0.47
C SER A 172 3.34 3.94 -1.84
N LEU A 173 3.35 2.81 -2.55
CA LEU A 173 3.96 2.68 -3.86
C LEU A 173 3.03 3.30 -4.90
N VAL A 174 3.42 4.43 -5.50
CA VAL A 174 2.61 5.15 -6.50
C VAL A 174 3.39 5.23 -7.81
N ASN A 175 2.91 4.52 -8.84
CA ASN A 175 3.57 4.39 -10.14
C ASN A 175 2.55 4.00 -11.23
N LYS A 176 2.97 3.23 -12.25
CA LYS A 176 2.14 2.85 -13.41
C LYS A 176 1.35 1.55 -13.19
N SER A 177 1.50 0.92 -12.04
CA SER A 177 0.72 -0.23 -11.56
C SER A 177 -0.27 0.17 -10.47
N PHE A 178 0.13 1.13 -9.61
CA PHE A 178 -0.61 1.58 -8.44
C PHE A 178 -0.81 3.10 -8.46
N ALA A 179 -2.06 3.55 -8.34
CA ALA A 179 -2.49 4.94 -8.41
C ALA A 179 -3.19 5.38 -7.11
N LEU A 180 -3.17 6.68 -6.85
CA LEU A 180 -3.96 7.31 -5.78
C LEU A 180 -5.42 7.54 -6.22
N PRO A 181 -6.39 7.60 -5.28
CA PRO A 181 -7.76 8.03 -5.56
C PRO A 181 -7.83 9.41 -6.25
N ASP A 182 -8.91 9.69 -6.98
CA ASP A 182 -9.07 10.93 -7.74
C ASP A 182 -9.43 12.14 -6.87
N ASP A 183 -10.09 11.92 -5.74
CA ASP A 183 -10.41 12.92 -4.72
C ASP A 183 -9.33 13.09 -3.63
N TYR A 184 -8.27 12.27 -3.63
CA TYR A 184 -7.26 12.31 -2.58
C TYR A 184 -6.41 13.60 -2.58
N ILE A 185 -6.46 14.28 -1.43
CA ILE A 185 -5.67 15.45 -1.05
C ILE A 185 -5.21 15.20 0.41
N PRO A 186 -3.90 15.19 0.72
CA PRO A 186 -3.46 15.03 2.11
C PRO A 186 -3.93 16.21 2.99
N GLU A 187 -4.37 15.91 4.23
CA GLU A 187 -4.87 16.93 5.16
C GLU A 187 -3.75 17.70 5.88
N ASP A 188 -2.55 17.13 5.94
CA ASP A 188 -1.35 17.61 6.64
C ASP A 188 -0.38 18.42 5.73
N LEU A 189 -0.90 19.03 4.65
CA LEU A 189 -0.09 19.82 3.72
C LEU A 189 0.35 21.17 4.32
N ILE A 190 1.66 21.32 4.56
CA ILE A 190 2.31 22.57 4.96
C ILE A 190 3.34 23.05 3.93
N VAL A 191 3.81 24.29 4.06
CA VAL A 191 4.90 24.84 3.26
C VAL A 191 6.18 24.83 4.10
N PRO A 192 7.21 24.03 3.75
CA PRO A 192 8.48 24.04 4.48
C PRO A 192 9.23 25.39 4.33
N ASP A 193 9.96 25.81 5.36
CA ASP A 193 10.76 27.04 5.43
C ASP A 193 12.10 26.93 4.68
N VAL A 194 12.05 26.35 3.48
CA VAL A 194 13.17 26.20 2.55
C VAL A 194 13.11 27.24 1.43
N PRO A 195 14.25 27.62 0.81
CA PRO A 195 14.27 28.52 -0.35
C PRO A 195 13.55 27.93 -1.58
N PHE A 196 12.66 28.73 -2.17
CA PHE A 196 12.02 28.47 -3.47
C PHE A 196 12.41 29.58 -4.47
N PRO A 197 12.53 29.29 -5.79
CA PRO A 197 12.88 30.30 -6.81
C PRO A 197 11.69 31.18 -7.24
N PHE A 198 10.59 31.15 -6.48
CA PHE A 198 9.34 31.89 -6.68
C PHE A 198 8.74 32.23 -5.31
N THR A 199 7.90 33.26 -5.25
CA THR A 199 7.36 33.80 -3.97
C THR A 199 5.85 33.66 -3.84
N GLU A 200 5.21 33.26 -4.93
CA GLU A 200 3.79 32.99 -5.06
C GLU A 200 3.38 31.76 -4.26
N ASP A 201 2.29 31.89 -3.51
CA ASP A 201 1.62 30.79 -2.84
C ASP A 201 0.95 29.90 -3.90
N LEU A 202 1.38 28.64 -3.96
CA LEU A 202 1.06 27.68 -5.02
C LEU A 202 1.09 26.25 -4.45
N PRO A 203 0.23 25.31 -4.88
CA PRO A 203 0.24 23.92 -4.40
C PRO A 203 1.62 23.25 -4.47
N LYS A 204 2.42 23.57 -5.51
CA LYS A 204 3.79 23.06 -5.68
C LYS A 204 4.81 23.55 -4.63
N LYS A 205 4.41 24.36 -3.67
CA LYS A 205 5.20 24.69 -2.46
C LYS A 205 5.02 23.67 -1.33
N TYR A 206 3.93 22.91 -1.34
CA TYR A 206 3.50 22.15 -0.17
C TYR A 206 4.10 20.74 -0.15
N LEU A 207 4.30 20.22 1.05
CA LEU A 207 4.55 18.81 1.35
C LEU A 207 3.69 18.42 2.56
N ARG A 208 3.52 17.12 2.78
CA ARG A 208 2.99 16.58 4.04
C ARG A 208 3.92 16.90 5.20
N GLU A 209 3.39 17.10 6.40
CA GLU A 209 4.13 17.67 7.53
C GLU A 209 5.39 16.88 7.93
N ASN A 210 5.39 15.55 7.87
CA ASN A 210 6.58 14.72 8.09
C ASN A 210 7.68 15.00 7.04
N ALA A 211 7.33 14.96 5.76
CA ALA A 211 8.25 15.22 4.65
C ALA A 211 8.69 16.70 4.58
N ALA A 212 7.84 17.64 5.02
CA ALA A 212 8.16 19.06 5.07
C ALA A 212 9.28 19.36 6.07
N HIS A 213 9.14 18.93 7.32
CA HIS A 213 10.17 19.11 8.35
C HIS A 213 11.46 18.36 8.00
N ALA A 214 11.37 17.15 7.45
CA ALA A 214 12.54 16.42 6.95
C ALA A 214 13.27 17.15 5.81
N LEU A 215 12.54 17.88 4.94
CA LEU A 215 13.15 18.70 3.90
C LEU A 215 13.86 19.93 4.47
N GLU A 216 13.34 20.52 5.55
CA GLU A 216 14.00 21.62 6.27
C GLU A 216 15.34 21.17 6.86
N GLU A 217 15.38 20.04 7.56
CA GLU A 217 16.62 19.47 8.11
C GLU A 217 17.64 19.09 7.02
N LEU A 218 17.17 18.54 5.89
CA LEU A 218 17.99 18.25 4.71
C LEU A 218 18.62 19.51 4.11
N PHE A 219 17.88 20.63 4.09
CA PHE A 219 18.37 21.91 3.58
C PHE A 219 19.29 22.62 4.58
N GLU A 220 19.07 22.49 5.90
CA GLU A 220 20.03 22.96 6.92
C GLU A 220 21.37 22.20 6.80
N GLY A 221 21.33 20.88 6.61
CA GLY A 221 22.53 20.06 6.34
C GLY A 221 23.29 20.50 5.08
N ALA A 222 22.58 20.95 4.06
CA ALA A 222 23.17 21.50 2.83
C ALA A 222 23.81 22.88 3.08
N GLU A 223 23.17 23.77 3.85
CA GLU A 223 23.78 25.05 4.23
C GLU A 223 25.03 24.85 5.11
N GLU A 224 25.02 23.87 6.04
CA GLU A 224 26.23 23.49 6.81
C GLU A 224 27.37 22.98 5.92
N ALA A 225 27.04 22.26 4.84
CA ALA A 225 28.02 21.85 3.82
C ALA A 225 28.49 23.02 2.93
N GLY A 226 27.79 24.16 2.94
CA GLY A 226 28.09 25.36 2.15
C GLY A 226 27.45 25.39 0.76
N LEU A 227 26.35 24.65 0.58
CA LEU A 227 25.63 24.44 -0.69
C LEU A 227 24.31 25.24 -0.73
N GLU A 228 23.87 25.67 -1.92
CA GLU A 228 22.64 26.47 -2.09
C GLU A 228 21.62 25.71 -2.99
N MET A 229 20.80 24.87 -2.36
CA MET A 229 19.67 24.20 -3.01
C MET A 229 18.38 25.05 -2.97
N PHE A 230 17.44 24.71 -3.85
CA PHE A 230 16.12 25.31 -3.94
C PHE A 230 15.05 24.24 -4.15
N ALA A 231 13.96 24.29 -3.39
CA ALA A 231 12.76 23.51 -3.65
C ALA A 231 12.01 24.07 -4.88
N GLN A 232 11.51 23.20 -5.76
CA GLN A 232 10.93 23.58 -7.05
C GLN A 232 9.49 23.05 -7.24
N SER A 233 9.18 21.80 -6.90
CA SER A 233 7.80 21.29 -7.00
C SER A 233 7.51 20.15 -6.02
N GLY A 234 6.82 20.49 -4.94
CA GLY A 234 6.13 19.53 -4.06
C GLY A 234 4.77 19.11 -4.63
N TYR A 235 3.74 19.21 -3.79
CA TYR A 235 2.39 18.70 -4.03
C TYR A 235 1.73 19.13 -5.35
N ARG A 236 0.99 18.20 -5.96
CA ARG A 236 0.23 18.38 -7.20
C ARG A 236 -1.04 17.53 -7.18
N SER A 237 -2.21 18.17 -7.20
CA SER A 237 -3.50 17.48 -7.19
C SER A 237 -3.77 16.65 -8.46
N TYR A 238 -4.67 15.68 -8.35
CA TYR A 238 -5.14 14.82 -9.45
C TYR A 238 -5.57 15.62 -10.68
N ASP A 239 -6.51 16.57 -10.50
CA ASP A 239 -6.95 17.54 -11.52
C ASP A 239 -5.77 18.19 -12.26
N ARG A 240 -4.73 18.57 -11.51
CA ARG A 240 -3.58 19.28 -12.09
C ARG A 240 -2.65 18.34 -12.86
N GLN A 241 -2.60 17.06 -12.50
CA GLN A 241 -1.87 16.05 -13.24
C GLN A 241 -2.64 15.62 -14.51
N ASP A 242 -3.97 15.56 -14.50
CA ASP A 242 -4.78 15.35 -15.72
C ASP A 242 -4.57 16.48 -16.74
N ASP A 243 -4.66 17.73 -16.29
CA ASP A 243 -4.42 18.95 -17.07
C ASP A 243 -3.03 18.94 -17.78
N ILE A 244 -2.03 18.31 -17.14
CA ILE A 244 -0.68 18.10 -17.70
C ILE A 244 -0.64 16.89 -18.65
N PHE A 245 -1.18 15.75 -18.23
CA PHE A 245 -1.18 14.52 -19.03
C PHE A 245 -1.96 14.71 -20.35
N ALA A 246 -3.15 15.30 -20.29
CA ALA A 246 -3.96 15.63 -21.46
C ALA A 246 -3.23 16.59 -22.42
N ALA A 247 -2.49 17.58 -21.91
CA ALA A 247 -1.69 18.49 -22.74
C ALA A 247 -0.50 17.78 -23.43
N ASN A 248 0.10 16.77 -22.79
CA ASN A 248 1.18 15.95 -23.34
C ASN A 248 0.66 14.92 -24.35
N ALA A 249 -0.43 14.24 -24.03
CA ALA A 249 -1.13 13.28 -24.88
C ALA A 249 -1.71 13.93 -26.15
N ALA A 250 -2.26 15.16 -26.05
CA ALA A 250 -2.75 15.90 -27.20
C ALA A 250 -1.66 16.26 -28.24
N GLN A 251 -0.38 16.25 -27.84
CA GLN A 251 0.76 16.50 -28.73
C GLN A 251 1.32 15.21 -29.34
N ASN A 252 1.40 14.12 -28.58
CA ASN A 252 2.19 12.94 -28.95
C ASN A 252 1.45 11.58 -28.88
N GLY A 253 0.23 11.54 -28.33
CA GLY A 253 -0.52 10.33 -28.00
C GLY A 253 -0.28 9.86 -26.55
N GLU A 254 -1.29 9.21 -25.97
CA GLU A 254 -1.31 8.78 -24.55
C GLU A 254 -0.18 7.79 -24.23
N ASP A 255 -0.01 6.74 -25.04
CA ASP A 255 1.06 5.72 -24.86
C ASP A 255 2.46 6.34 -24.78
N TYR A 256 2.70 7.42 -25.53
CA TYR A 256 3.99 8.13 -25.53
C TYR A 256 4.07 9.18 -24.41
N ALA A 257 2.95 9.83 -24.06
CA ALA A 257 2.90 10.71 -22.90
C ALA A 257 3.26 9.94 -21.62
N ASN A 258 2.73 8.72 -21.43
CA ASN A 258 3.02 7.92 -20.24
C ASN A 258 4.44 7.30 -20.20
N THR A 259 5.37 7.71 -21.07
CA THR A 259 6.81 7.41 -20.91
C THR A 259 7.61 8.54 -20.24
N TYR A 260 7.01 9.72 -20.02
CA TYR A 260 7.66 10.87 -19.36
C TYR A 260 6.70 11.76 -18.54
N SER A 261 5.42 11.39 -18.47
CA SER A 261 4.39 12.13 -17.76
C SER A 261 3.39 11.12 -17.22
N ALA A 262 3.37 10.93 -15.90
CA ALA A 262 2.35 10.13 -15.21
C ALA A 262 0.93 10.48 -15.68
N ARG A 263 0.03 9.50 -15.71
CA ARG A 263 -1.41 9.76 -15.66
C ARG A 263 -1.77 10.44 -14.32
N PRO A 264 -2.95 11.10 -14.20
CA PRO A 264 -3.47 11.44 -12.88
C PRO A 264 -3.62 10.17 -12.01
N GLY A 265 -3.40 10.29 -10.70
CA GLY A 265 -3.27 9.15 -9.78
C GLY A 265 -1.89 8.47 -9.80
N GLU A 266 -1.25 8.31 -10.96
CA GLU A 266 0.06 7.63 -11.15
C GLU A 266 1.29 8.50 -10.79
N SER A 267 1.12 9.61 -10.05
CA SER A 267 2.18 10.59 -9.79
C SER A 267 2.44 10.81 -8.30
N GLU A 268 3.68 10.55 -7.86
CA GLU A 268 4.05 10.68 -6.44
C GLU A 268 3.87 12.11 -5.90
N HIS A 269 3.87 13.16 -6.73
CA HIS A 269 3.53 14.52 -6.26
C HIS A 269 2.12 14.63 -5.67
N GLN A 270 1.18 13.75 -6.00
CA GLN A 270 -0.15 13.75 -5.36
C GLN A 270 -0.10 13.18 -3.93
N THR A 271 0.91 12.37 -3.56
CA THR A 271 1.14 11.96 -2.16
C THR A 271 1.50 13.14 -1.25
N GLY A 272 2.06 14.23 -1.80
CA GLY A 272 2.69 15.29 -1.01
C GLY A 272 3.98 14.86 -0.29
N LEU A 273 4.51 13.65 -0.57
CA LEU A 273 5.79 13.13 -0.06
C LEU A 273 6.94 13.28 -1.07
N ALA A 274 6.66 13.81 -2.27
CA ALA A 274 7.63 13.98 -3.35
C ALA A 274 7.93 15.46 -3.64
N MET A 275 9.23 15.80 -3.73
CA MET A 275 9.74 17.15 -3.99
C MET A 275 10.80 17.15 -5.10
N ASP A 276 10.55 17.94 -6.15
CA ASP A 276 11.61 18.33 -7.10
C ASP A 276 12.51 19.41 -6.47
N VAL A 277 13.81 19.20 -6.40
CA VAL A 277 14.82 20.19 -5.96
C VAL A 277 15.81 20.57 -7.07
N THR A 278 16.51 21.69 -6.93
CA THR A 278 17.45 22.20 -7.95
C THR A 278 18.50 23.13 -7.32
N SER A 279 19.50 23.59 -8.09
CA SER A 279 20.49 24.58 -7.64
C SER A 279 20.71 25.71 -8.66
N ALA A 280 21.45 26.73 -8.24
CA ALA A 280 21.83 27.84 -9.11
C ALA A 280 22.76 27.42 -10.26
N GLU A 281 23.57 26.36 -10.12
CA GLU A 281 24.49 25.90 -11.18
C GLU A 281 23.73 25.39 -12.43
N VAL A 282 22.60 24.69 -12.23
CA VAL A 282 21.69 24.26 -13.31
C VAL A 282 20.65 25.32 -13.70
N ASN A 283 20.86 26.59 -13.34
CA ASN A 283 19.94 27.71 -13.63
C ASN A 283 18.51 27.51 -13.05
N LEU A 284 18.37 26.72 -11.97
CA LEU A 284 17.10 26.34 -11.34
C LEU A 284 16.21 25.43 -12.23
N GLU A 285 16.79 24.79 -13.24
CA GLU A 285 16.12 23.80 -14.10
C GLU A 285 16.11 22.39 -13.45
N LEU A 286 15.14 21.55 -13.84
CA LEU A 286 15.05 20.14 -13.46
C LEU A 286 15.62 19.30 -14.61
N VAL A 287 16.87 18.86 -14.46
CA VAL A 287 17.68 18.26 -15.54
C VAL A 287 18.68 17.24 -14.99
N GLU A 288 19.05 16.22 -15.78
CA GLU A 288 20.04 15.20 -15.40
C GLU A 288 21.38 15.80 -14.92
N ALA A 289 21.75 16.96 -15.46
CA ALA A 289 22.98 17.67 -15.11
C ALA A 289 23.04 18.12 -13.62
N PHE A 290 21.90 18.15 -12.92
CA PHE A 290 21.86 18.44 -11.49
C PHE A 290 22.61 17.38 -10.68
N GLY A 291 22.48 16.09 -11.04
CA GLY A 291 23.21 14.99 -10.39
C GLY A 291 24.74 15.02 -10.62
N GLU A 292 25.22 15.94 -11.45
CA GLU A 292 26.65 16.14 -11.71
C GLU A 292 27.21 17.42 -11.02
N THR A 293 26.37 18.22 -10.32
CA THR A 293 26.83 19.39 -9.52
C THR A 293 27.31 19.00 -8.12
N GLU A 294 27.93 19.93 -7.39
CA GLU A 294 28.29 19.71 -5.98
C GLU A 294 27.03 19.52 -5.10
N GLU A 295 25.90 20.19 -5.40
CA GLU A 295 24.64 19.98 -4.66
C GLU A 295 23.99 18.64 -4.95
N GLY A 296 23.86 18.23 -6.22
CA GLY A 296 23.20 16.96 -6.57
C GLY A 296 24.01 15.72 -6.15
N GLN A 297 25.34 15.82 -6.12
CA GLN A 297 26.19 14.77 -5.56
C GLN A 297 26.04 14.66 -4.04
N TRP A 298 26.07 15.80 -3.33
CA TRP A 298 25.83 15.82 -1.88
C TRP A 298 24.43 15.27 -1.54
N LEU A 299 23.42 15.69 -2.29
CA LEU A 299 22.03 15.24 -2.12
C LEU A 299 21.91 13.71 -2.26
N ALA A 300 22.51 13.13 -3.32
CA ALA A 300 22.49 11.69 -3.53
C ALA A 300 23.25 10.89 -2.45
N GLU A 301 24.21 11.50 -1.74
CA GLU A 301 24.93 10.90 -0.61
C GLU A 301 24.22 11.10 0.75
N ASN A 302 23.45 12.18 0.94
CA ASN A 302 22.96 12.60 2.27
C ASN A 302 21.43 12.57 2.43
N ALA A 303 20.64 12.62 1.35
CA ALA A 303 19.17 12.51 1.40
C ALA A 303 18.62 11.33 2.26
N PRO A 304 19.25 10.13 2.28
CA PRO A 304 18.78 9.02 3.10
C PRO A 304 18.88 9.29 4.61
N GLU A 305 19.82 10.14 5.04
CA GLU A 305 19.93 10.53 6.45
C GLU A 305 18.71 11.30 6.97
N TYR A 306 17.92 11.87 6.05
CA TYR A 306 16.69 12.63 6.32
C TYR A 306 15.44 11.92 5.76
N GLY A 307 15.51 10.62 5.47
CA GLY A 307 14.35 9.83 5.01
C GLY A 307 13.93 10.00 3.57
N PHE A 308 14.77 10.62 2.71
CA PHE A 308 14.51 10.78 1.28
C PHE A 308 15.35 9.82 0.42
N ILE A 309 14.76 9.29 -0.64
CA ILE A 309 15.46 8.57 -1.72
C ILE A 309 15.50 9.39 -3.01
N ILE A 310 16.55 9.23 -3.80
CA ILE A 310 16.55 9.62 -5.22
C ILE A 310 15.65 8.62 -5.96
N ARG A 311 14.39 9.02 -6.21
CA ARG A 311 13.31 8.08 -6.54
C ARG A 311 13.48 7.34 -7.87
N PHE A 312 14.09 8.01 -8.85
CA PHE A 312 14.31 7.50 -10.21
C PHE A 312 15.81 7.46 -10.52
N PRO A 313 16.55 6.47 -9.99
CA PRO A 313 18.00 6.36 -10.15
C PRO A 313 18.41 5.82 -11.54
N LYS A 314 19.63 6.18 -11.95
CA LYS A 314 20.20 5.90 -13.27
C LYS A 314 20.40 4.39 -13.51
N GLY A 315 19.88 3.86 -14.61
CA GLY A 315 19.97 2.43 -14.94
C GLY A 315 18.88 1.55 -14.36
N LYS A 316 17.83 2.13 -13.75
CA LYS A 316 16.63 1.42 -13.24
C LYS A 316 15.35 1.78 -14.04
N GLU A 317 15.50 2.33 -15.24
CA GLU A 317 14.40 2.84 -16.07
C GLU A 317 13.44 1.72 -16.53
N ASP A 318 13.95 0.49 -16.71
CA ASP A 318 13.15 -0.70 -17.02
C ASP A 318 12.30 -1.20 -15.82
N ILE A 319 12.52 -0.67 -14.61
CA ILE A 319 11.81 -1.03 -13.37
C ILE A 319 10.83 0.07 -12.96
N THR A 320 11.32 1.30 -12.76
CA THR A 320 10.47 2.45 -12.36
C THR A 320 9.58 2.95 -13.49
N GLY A 321 9.96 2.67 -14.74
CA GLY A 321 9.31 3.22 -15.93
C GLY A 321 9.61 4.71 -16.20
N TYR A 322 10.52 5.33 -15.45
CA TYR A 322 10.95 6.72 -15.60
C TYR A 322 12.44 6.82 -15.93
N GLN A 323 12.86 7.95 -16.49
CA GLN A 323 14.27 8.26 -16.77
C GLN A 323 15.04 8.57 -15.47
N TYR A 324 16.35 8.82 -15.57
CA TYR A 324 17.14 9.31 -14.43
C TYR A 324 16.72 10.72 -14.02
N GLU A 325 16.18 10.88 -12.81
CA GLU A 325 15.71 12.17 -12.28
C GLU A 325 16.39 12.52 -10.94
N PRO A 326 17.67 12.99 -10.94
CA PRO A 326 18.42 13.30 -9.72
C PRO A 326 17.83 14.45 -8.88
N TRP A 327 16.82 15.15 -9.39
CA TRP A 327 16.10 16.20 -8.68
C TRP A 327 14.90 15.68 -7.89
N HIS A 328 14.41 14.46 -8.17
CA HIS A 328 13.13 13.98 -7.66
C HIS A 328 13.33 13.18 -6.36
N LEU A 329 13.07 13.83 -5.23
CA LEU A 329 13.11 13.23 -3.90
C LEU A 329 11.75 12.64 -3.55
N ARG A 330 11.73 11.42 -3.01
CA ARG A 330 10.56 10.79 -2.40
C ARG A 330 10.87 10.47 -0.93
N TYR A 331 10.03 10.95 -0.02
CA TYR A 331 10.11 10.62 1.41
C TYR A 331 9.53 9.22 1.68
N VAL A 332 10.24 8.43 2.50
CA VAL A 332 9.89 7.06 2.91
C VAL A 332 10.34 6.75 4.35
N GLY A 333 10.62 7.79 5.16
CA GLY A 333 11.22 7.64 6.49
C GLY A 333 12.70 7.26 6.46
N GLU A 334 13.46 7.64 7.50
CA GLU A 334 14.92 7.40 7.60
C GLU A 334 15.29 5.93 7.37
N LYS A 335 14.58 5.02 8.05
CA LYS A 335 14.87 3.58 8.08
C LYS A 335 14.81 2.96 6.69
N THR A 336 13.74 3.24 5.95
CA THR A 336 13.53 2.75 4.59
C THR A 336 14.49 3.40 3.60
N ALA A 337 14.71 4.72 3.70
CA ALA A 337 15.58 5.44 2.79
C ALA A 337 17.04 4.97 2.89
N LYS A 338 17.52 4.72 4.12
CA LYS A 338 18.83 4.13 4.41
C LYS A 338 18.94 2.74 3.83
N TYR A 339 17.96 1.86 4.07
CA TYR A 339 17.95 0.50 3.51
C TYR A 339 18.01 0.49 1.98
N ILE A 340 17.10 1.22 1.31
CA ILE A 340 17.00 1.30 -0.15
C ILE A 340 18.32 1.78 -0.76
N THR A 341 18.96 2.77 -0.14
CA THR A 341 20.23 3.32 -0.64
C THR A 341 21.43 2.41 -0.35
N GLU A 342 21.48 1.74 0.81
CA GLU A 342 22.52 0.77 1.14
C GLU A 342 22.52 -0.45 0.19
N GLN A 343 21.34 -0.94 -0.22
CA GLN A 343 21.25 -2.04 -1.20
C GLN A 343 21.39 -1.56 -2.66
N GLY A 344 21.15 -0.29 -2.95
CA GLY A 344 21.14 0.25 -4.32
C GLY A 344 19.91 -0.17 -5.13
N ILE A 345 18.76 -0.26 -4.45
CA ILE A 345 17.48 -0.68 -5.00
C ILE A 345 16.54 0.51 -5.25
N THR A 346 15.35 0.24 -5.76
CA THR A 346 14.24 1.18 -5.95
C THR A 346 13.13 0.90 -4.94
N LEU A 347 12.11 1.77 -4.86
CA LEU A 347 10.95 1.50 -4.03
C LEU A 347 10.15 0.28 -4.55
N GLU A 348 10.12 0.08 -5.87
CA GLU A 348 9.59 -1.14 -6.50
C GLU A 348 10.35 -2.39 -6.04
N GLU A 349 11.68 -2.43 -6.20
CA GLU A 349 12.49 -3.58 -5.77
C GLU A 349 12.42 -3.82 -4.25
N TYR A 350 12.27 -2.77 -3.43
CA TYR A 350 12.04 -2.92 -1.99
C TYR A 350 10.73 -3.67 -1.69
N TYR A 351 9.63 -3.30 -2.35
CA TYR A 351 8.36 -4.02 -2.26
C TYR A 351 8.47 -5.47 -2.78
N GLU A 352 9.26 -5.73 -3.83
CA GLU A 352 9.54 -7.09 -4.29
C GLU A 352 10.32 -7.91 -3.24
N GLU A 353 11.32 -7.32 -2.57
CA GLU A 353 12.11 -7.98 -1.52
C GLU A 353 11.30 -8.29 -0.24
N GLN A 354 10.24 -7.53 0.07
CA GLN A 354 9.37 -7.82 1.24
C GLN A 354 8.28 -8.87 0.94
N ALA A 355 8.26 -9.46 -0.27
CA ALA A 355 7.25 -10.41 -0.72
C ALA A 355 7.78 -11.85 -0.99
N GLU A 356 9.04 -12.16 -0.65
CA GLU A 356 9.70 -13.48 -0.84
C GLU A 356 9.76 -14.38 0.41
#